data_AF-A0A7X9HM84-F1
#
_entry.id   AF-A0A7X9HM84-F1
#
_cell.length_a   1.000
_cell.length_b   1.000
_cell.length_c   1.000
_cell.angle_alpha   90.00
_cell.angle_beta   90.00
_cell.angle_gamma   90.00
#
_symmetry.space_group_name_H-M   'P 1'
#
loop_
_entity.id
_entity.type
_entity.pdbx_description
1 polymer ?
#
loop_
_entity_poly.entity_id
_entity_poly.type
_entity_poly.pdbx_seq_one_letter_code
_entity_poly.pdbx_strand_id
1 'polypeptide(L)'
;MKATVFVAVVIGAVGLGACSGSSDCGCHGYDWQALIPGPQEAGYDAALEAKARRYDRGFAAIFTNGTGLNQEFSVPLADEAARAALRRFFEEDDSFDFEAFSGLSLAGIGAFHKVAGGYAGPGVAADAFRYGVLRDQRYPAAEIEQARAQLLRGLSGLHLVATIPGVPGVIARGIARKDVPGDGQSVVTVPLFDGQGNPLPAEKNNGTWREDNSGLYPQYVWEDSCSRDMYIGWVIGMAGAWEVVRDDPEIPQAAKDLLRQDARLILRELMKTRESGYDLEVIDADGRTTYHGYMNENNVDRAYLPGARNGFYSLMALGCVAGLVFVSGDEQGQAYLAEQLIAARDLPGICRENLMMVDMGVYSNYSNYNMAFDGAHLALRYLDNPAALDPLWDSLQNILYERPGAERQPSEIAQSFFDFVYVAGHAGGGVNRVPRTPPDEAALARGLGTLRDFPDCPYWDTLRENCDEGEVAALHCVADDGTVLELLGDVGRGEKLVAARPVPMRVRPPSNYHWRSNPYAPNGGGDGAQLLPGVDFRFAYWLGRWVRR
;
A
#
# COMPACT_ATOMS: atom_id res chain seq x y z
N MET A 1 33.81 44.17 51.56
CA MET A 1 33.10 44.87 50.46
C MET A 1 33.67 44.40 49.12
N LYS A 2 33.00 43.45 48.46
CA LYS A 2 33.19 43.14 47.04
C LYS A 2 31.79 42.90 46.48
N ALA A 3 31.40 43.75 45.54
CA ALA A 3 30.09 43.76 44.91
C ALA A 3 30.05 42.73 43.78
N THR A 4 29.06 41.85 43.81
CA THR A 4 28.75 40.88 42.76
C THR A 4 27.81 41.54 41.76
N VAL A 5 28.24 41.67 40.51
CA VAL A 5 27.42 42.16 39.38
C VAL A 5 26.66 40.97 38.80
N PHE A 6 25.33 41.03 38.84
CA PHE A 6 24.44 40.10 38.13
C PHE A 6 24.26 40.58 36.69
N VAL A 7 24.61 39.74 35.72
CA VAL A 7 24.29 39.92 34.29
C VAL A 7 22.97 39.22 34.03
N ALA A 8 21.93 39.99 33.69
CA ALA A 8 20.64 39.47 33.26
C ALA A 8 20.70 39.12 31.77
N VAL A 9 20.44 37.85 31.45
CA VAL A 9 20.25 37.37 30.07
C VAL A 9 18.82 37.69 29.66
N VAL A 10 18.66 38.57 28.67
CA VAL A 10 17.37 38.87 28.04
C VAL A 10 17.07 37.74 27.04
N ILE A 11 16.08 36.90 27.38
CA ILE A 11 15.49 35.95 26.44
C ILE A 11 14.56 36.75 25.52
N GLY A 12 14.96 36.89 24.25
CA GLY A 12 14.10 37.47 23.22
C GLY A 12 12.93 36.53 22.94
N ALA A 13 11.71 36.97 23.24
CA ALA A 13 10.49 36.31 22.84
C ALA A 13 10.36 36.38 21.31
N VAL A 14 10.46 35.24 20.64
CA VAL A 14 10.04 35.09 19.24
C VAL A 14 8.52 35.25 19.23
N GLY A 15 8.05 36.38 18.69
CA GLY A 15 6.62 36.63 18.51
C GLY A 15 6.06 35.67 17.47
N LEU A 16 5.27 34.70 17.91
CA LEU A 16 4.33 33.98 17.06
C LEU A 16 3.32 34.99 16.54
N GLY A 17 3.49 35.43 15.29
CA GLY A 17 2.51 36.24 14.59
C GLY A 17 1.22 35.46 14.46
N ALA A 18 0.20 35.83 15.22
CA ALA A 18 -1.14 35.28 15.05
C ALA A 18 -1.68 35.75 13.69
N CYS A 19 -1.90 34.82 12.75
CA CYS A 19 -2.73 35.11 11.57
C CYS A 19 -4.15 35.39 12.07
N SER A 20 -4.51 36.66 12.11
CA SER A 20 -5.84 37.12 12.52
C SER A 20 -6.85 36.94 11.38
N GLY A 21 -7.60 35.84 11.45
CA GLY A 21 -9.03 35.75 11.14
C GLY A 21 -9.65 36.56 9.99
N SER A 22 -9.03 36.66 8.81
CA SER A 22 -9.77 36.91 7.57
C SER A 22 -9.70 35.67 6.68
N SER A 23 -10.87 35.18 6.31
CA SER A 23 -11.14 33.85 5.78
C SER A 23 -10.67 33.56 4.35
N ASP A 24 -9.78 34.36 3.75
CA ASP A 24 -9.44 34.22 2.32
C ASP A 24 -7.95 34.34 1.96
N CYS A 25 -7.02 34.34 2.94
CA CYS A 25 -5.58 34.40 2.65
C CYS A 25 -4.74 33.41 3.47
N GLY A 26 -4.64 32.16 2.99
CA GLY A 26 -3.36 31.47 2.75
C GLY A 26 -2.29 31.30 3.85
N CYS A 27 -2.59 31.37 5.13
CA CYS A 27 -1.61 31.05 6.19
C CYS A 27 -1.46 29.53 6.46
N HIS A 28 -1.13 28.73 5.45
CA HIS A 28 -0.70 27.32 5.64
C HIS A 28 0.72 27.20 6.24
N GLY A 29 1.10 28.01 7.23
CA GLY A 29 2.47 28.02 7.76
C GLY A 29 2.84 26.70 8.45
N TYR A 30 3.75 25.92 7.86
CA TYR A 30 4.38 24.73 8.45
C TYR A 30 5.90 24.73 8.21
N ASP A 31 6.67 24.19 9.17
CA ASP A 31 8.13 24.37 9.25
C ASP A 31 8.94 23.17 8.69
N TRP A 32 8.33 22.32 7.87
CA TRP A 32 8.98 21.13 7.32
C TRP A 32 8.78 21.02 5.81
N GLN A 33 9.67 20.31 5.13
CA GLN A 33 9.58 20.06 3.69
C GLN A 33 9.29 18.59 3.44
N ALA A 34 8.40 18.33 2.50
CA ALA A 34 8.05 16.99 2.06
C ALA A 34 8.91 16.57 0.85
N LEU A 35 8.91 15.27 0.50
CA LEU A 35 9.49 14.84 -0.77
C LEU A 35 8.71 15.43 -1.97
N ILE A 36 7.39 15.44 -1.88
CA ILE A 36 6.51 16.15 -2.82
C ILE A 36 6.15 17.51 -2.19
N PRO A 37 6.57 18.64 -2.79
CA PRO A 37 6.29 19.97 -2.23
C PRO A 37 4.79 20.23 -2.04
N GLY A 38 4.38 20.72 -0.87
CA GLY A 38 3.04 21.24 -0.61
C GLY A 38 2.83 22.70 -1.07
N PRO A 39 1.64 23.28 -0.90
CA PRO A 39 1.27 24.60 -1.45
C PRO A 39 2.17 25.79 -1.08
N GLN A 40 2.93 25.69 0.03
CA GLN A 40 3.85 26.75 0.46
C GLN A 40 5.31 26.47 0.11
N GLU A 41 5.59 25.31 -0.48
CA GLU A 41 6.94 24.89 -0.81
C GLU A 41 7.28 25.22 -2.27
N ALA A 42 8.56 25.49 -2.53
CA ALA A 42 9.04 25.68 -3.89
C ALA A 42 8.89 24.37 -4.68
N GLY A 43 8.39 24.46 -5.92
CA GLY A 43 8.16 23.28 -6.76
C GLY A 43 6.78 22.63 -6.57
N TYR A 44 5.87 23.28 -5.83
CA TYR A 44 4.47 22.84 -5.73
C TYR A 44 3.83 22.64 -7.12
N ASP A 45 3.23 21.47 -7.32
CA ASP A 45 2.55 21.07 -8.55
C ASP A 45 1.04 21.02 -8.32
N ALA A 46 0.38 22.16 -8.56
CA ALA A 46 -1.06 22.30 -8.36
C ALA A 46 -1.89 21.36 -9.28
N ALA A 47 -1.38 21.02 -10.46
CA ALA A 47 -2.05 20.10 -11.36
C ALA A 47 -2.03 18.67 -10.80
N LEU A 48 -0.89 18.25 -10.24
CA LEU A 48 -0.77 16.96 -9.58
C LEU A 48 -1.63 16.88 -8.30
N GLU A 49 -1.69 17.94 -7.49
CA GLU A 49 -2.60 17.98 -6.34
C GLU A 49 -4.07 17.91 -6.75
N ALA A 50 -4.48 18.64 -7.80
CA ALA A 50 -5.85 18.56 -8.32
C ALA A 50 -6.19 17.14 -8.82
N LYS A 51 -5.23 16.45 -9.44
CA LYS A 51 -5.37 15.03 -9.81
C LYS A 51 -5.53 14.13 -8.59
N ALA A 52 -4.71 14.31 -7.56
CA ALA A 52 -4.84 13.57 -6.31
C ALA A 52 -6.19 13.79 -5.62
N ARG A 53 -6.69 15.02 -5.62
CA ARG A 53 -8.02 15.36 -5.11
C ARG A 53 -9.13 14.60 -5.85
N ARG A 54 -9.08 14.48 -7.18
CA ARG A 54 -10.06 13.69 -7.95
C ARG A 54 -10.03 12.21 -7.56
N TYR A 55 -8.85 11.62 -7.40
CA TYR A 55 -8.70 10.24 -6.92
C TYR A 55 -9.24 10.06 -5.50
N ASP A 56 -8.94 10.97 -4.57
CA ASP A 56 -9.47 10.92 -3.20
C ASP A 56 -10.99 11.03 -3.14
N ARG A 57 -11.58 11.87 -4.00
CA ARG A 57 -13.03 12.01 -4.12
C ARG A 57 -13.69 10.73 -4.59
N GLY A 58 -13.20 10.15 -5.69
CA GLY A 58 -13.67 8.85 -6.16
C GLY A 58 -13.51 7.75 -5.12
N PHE A 59 -12.40 7.76 -4.39
CA PHE A 59 -12.13 6.79 -3.33
C PHE A 59 -13.09 6.87 -2.16
N ALA A 60 -13.31 8.06 -1.63
CA ALA A 60 -14.23 8.24 -0.51
C ALA A 60 -15.69 8.04 -0.92
N ALA A 61 -16.09 8.52 -2.11
CA ALA A 61 -17.48 8.46 -2.55
C ALA A 61 -17.88 7.07 -3.08
N ILE A 62 -16.96 6.36 -3.75
CA ILE A 62 -17.27 5.12 -4.49
C ILE A 62 -16.51 3.94 -3.90
N PHE A 63 -15.18 3.96 -3.95
CA PHE A 63 -14.36 2.75 -3.73
C PHE A 63 -14.29 2.27 -2.28
N THR A 64 -14.75 3.08 -1.32
CA THR A 64 -14.86 2.68 0.08
C THR A 64 -16.31 2.61 0.58
N ASN A 65 -17.28 2.76 -0.33
CA ASN A 65 -18.68 2.76 0.03
C ASN A 65 -19.07 1.44 0.72
N GLY A 66 -19.67 1.54 1.89
CA GLY A 66 -20.08 0.41 2.70
C GLY A 66 -18.97 -0.29 3.49
N THR A 67 -17.71 -0.32 3.04
CA THR A 67 -16.65 -1.09 3.74
C THR A 67 -15.62 -0.24 4.46
N GLY A 68 -15.46 1.03 4.07
CA GLY A 68 -14.36 1.87 4.54
C GLY A 68 -12.98 1.46 4.00
N LEU A 69 -12.92 0.44 3.13
CA LEU A 69 -11.69 -0.13 2.57
C LEU A 69 -11.75 -0.10 1.05
N ASN A 70 -10.60 -0.11 0.40
CA ASN A 70 -10.53 -0.07 -1.05
C ASN A 70 -11.24 -1.28 -1.72
N GLN A 71 -12.12 -0.99 -2.66
CA GLN A 71 -12.81 -1.94 -3.52
C GLN A 71 -12.83 -1.42 -4.96
N GLU A 72 -12.94 -2.32 -5.92
CA GLU A 72 -13.24 -1.94 -7.30
C GLU A 72 -14.76 -1.83 -7.49
N PHE A 73 -15.19 -1.10 -8.52
CA PHE A 73 -16.60 -0.91 -8.85
C PHE A 73 -16.84 -1.13 -10.33
N SER A 74 -17.82 -1.95 -10.70
CA SER A 74 -18.18 -2.18 -12.10
C SER A 74 -19.52 -1.54 -12.45
N VAL A 75 -19.56 -0.91 -13.63
CA VAL A 75 -20.79 -0.37 -14.22
C VAL A 75 -20.99 -1.05 -15.57
N PRO A 76 -22.19 -1.61 -15.85
CA PRO A 76 -22.48 -2.22 -17.14
C PRO A 76 -22.16 -1.26 -18.30
N LEU A 77 -21.50 -1.76 -19.34
CA LEU A 77 -21.12 -0.94 -20.50
C LEU A 77 -22.32 -0.29 -21.19
N ALA A 78 -23.48 -0.95 -21.16
CA ALA A 78 -24.73 -0.47 -21.74
C ALA A 78 -25.41 0.64 -20.93
N ASP A 79 -25.00 0.89 -19.68
CA ASP A 79 -25.55 1.98 -18.87
C ASP A 79 -24.79 3.29 -19.11
N GLU A 80 -25.03 3.88 -20.28
CA GLU A 80 -24.38 5.13 -20.70
C GLU A 80 -24.69 6.29 -19.76
N ALA A 81 -25.89 6.31 -19.16
CA ALA A 81 -26.31 7.37 -18.23
C ALA A 81 -25.51 7.33 -16.93
N ALA A 82 -25.34 6.15 -16.31
CA ALA A 82 -24.51 5.98 -15.13
C ALA A 82 -23.04 6.34 -15.39
N ARG A 83 -22.49 5.88 -16.53
CA ARG A 83 -21.10 6.17 -16.93
C ARG A 83 -20.88 7.66 -17.18
N ALA A 84 -21.84 8.34 -17.82
CA ALA A 84 -21.79 9.78 -18.01
C ALA A 84 -21.89 10.54 -16.67
N ALA A 85 -22.75 10.10 -15.74
CA ALA A 85 -22.85 10.70 -14.42
C ALA A 85 -21.54 10.58 -13.62
N LEU A 86 -20.89 9.41 -13.65
CA LEU A 86 -19.58 9.21 -13.04
C LEU A 86 -18.52 10.12 -13.65
N ARG A 87 -18.44 10.20 -14.98
CA ARG A 87 -17.52 11.11 -15.68
C ARG A 87 -17.72 12.56 -15.21
N ARG A 88 -18.95 13.05 -15.23
CA ARG A 88 -19.29 14.41 -14.79
C ARG A 88 -18.97 14.64 -13.32
N PHE A 89 -19.17 13.65 -12.44
CA PHE A 89 -18.77 13.76 -11.03
C PHE A 89 -17.25 14.01 -10.89
N PHE A 90 -16.42 13.30 -11.66
CA PHE A 90 -14.96 13.51 -11.63
C PHE A 90 -14.49 14.81 -12.29
N GLU A 91 -15.20 15.28 -13.33
CA GLU A 91 -14.79 16.41 -14.17
C GLU A 91 -15.39 17.76 -13.74
N GLU A 92 -16.64 17.79 -13.25
CA GLU A 92 -17.44 19.01 -13.08
C GLU A 92 -17.75 19.38 -11.61
N ASP A 93 -17.64 18.42 -10.69
CA ASP A 93 -18.00 18.60 -9.29
C ASP A 93 -16.74 18.59 -8.40
N ASP A 94 -16.84 19.06 -7.16
CA ASP A 94 -15.75 19.02 -6.16
C ASP A 94 -16.17 18.41 -4.81
N SER A 95 -17.40 17.89 -4.73
CA SER A 95 -17.95 17.24 -3.54
C SER A 95 -17.49 15.79 -3.41
N PHE A 96 -17.72 15.21 -2.23
CA PHE A 96 -17.37 13.82 -1.91
C PHE A 96 -18.61 12.92 -1.83
N ASP A 97 -19.72 13.34 -2.44
CA ASP A 97 -21.00 12.62 -2.42
C ASP A 97 -21.56 12.48 -3.85
N PHE A 98 -21.25 11.33 -4.47
CA PHE A 98 -21.70 11.02 -5.82
C PHE A 98 -23.23 10.93 -5.91
N GLU A 99 -23.89 10.37 -4.89
CA GLU A 99 -25.34 10.15 -4.94
C GLU A 99 -26.10 11.48 -4.82
N ALA A 100 -25.63 12.38 -3.95
CA ALA A 100 -26.18 13.74 -3.87
C ALA A 100 -25.96 14.54 -5.15
N PHE A 101 -24.77 14.42 -5.78
CA PHE A 101 -24.46 15.11 -7.04
C PHE A 101 -25.32 14.59 -8.21
N SER A 102 -25.39 13.27 -8.39
CA SER A 102 -25.98 12.65 -9.58
C SER A 102 -27.47 12.34 -9.44
N GLY A 103 -27.98 12.20 -8.22
CA GLY A 103 -29.30 11.63 -7.93
C GLY A 103 -29.39 10.12 -8.19
N LEU A 104 -28.28 9.45 -8.51
CA LEU A 104 -28.21 8.01 -8.75
C LEU A 104 -27.61 7.32 -7.52
N SER A 105 -28.16 6.16 -7.16
CA SER A 105 -27.54 5.32 -6.12
C SER A 105 -26.45 4.43 -6.72
N LEU A 106 -25.32 4.28 -6.03
CA LEU A 106 -24.23 3.39 -6.47
C LEU A 106 -24.70 1.94 -6.58
N ALA A 107 -25.50 1.48 -5.62
CA ALA A 107 -26.13 0.16 -5.66
C ALA A 107 -27.13 0.01 -6.83
N GLY A 108 -27.65 1.10 -7.38
CA GLY A 108 -28.57 1.06 -8.51
C GLY A 108 -27.88 0.98 -9.88
N ILE A 109 -26.60 1.35 -9.96
CA ILE A 109 -25.90 1.53 -11.24
C ILE A 109 -24.71 0.59 -11.45
N GLY A 110 -24.33 -0.19 -10.43
CA GLY A 110 -23.15 -1.03 -10.53
C GLY A 110 -23.01 -2.06 -9.42
N ALA A 111 -21.84 -2.67 -9.37
CA ALA A 111 -21.51 -3.76 -8.48
C ALA A 111 -20.12 -3.57 -7.85
N PHE A 112 -20.00 -3.89 -6.58
CA PHE A 112 -18.76 -3.82 -5.81
C PHE A 112 -17.99 -5.14 -5.87
N HIS A 113 -16.67 -5.04 -6.06
CA HIS A 113 -15.77 -6.18 -5.95
C HIS A 113 -15.25 -6.34 -4.54
N LYS A 114 -14.62 -7.47 -4.25
CA LYS A 114 -14.01 -7.72 -2.95
C LYS A 114 -12.93 -6.69 -2.58
N VAL A 115 -12.85 -6.42 -1.28
CA VAL A 115 -11.66 -5.83 -0.67
C VAL A 115 -10.56 -6.90 -0.67
N ALA A 116 -9.31 -6.55 -0.98
CA ALA A 116 -8.17 -7.44 -0.81
C ALA A 116 -6.99 -6.72 -0.15
N GLY A 117 -6.30 -7.38 0.78
CA GLY A 117 -5.30 -6.74 1.64
C GLY A 117 -4.13 -6.07 0.92
N GLY A 118 -3.75 -6.60 -0.24
CA GLY A 118 -2.58 -6.15 -0.99
C GLY A 118 -2.70 -4.72 -1.50
N TYR A 119 -3.93 -4.20 -1.60
CA TYR A 119 -4.18 -2.80 -1.99
C TYR A 119 -5.13 -2.08 -1.04
N ALA A 120 -5.95 -2.78 -0.25
CA ALA A 120 -6.80 -2.14 0.74
C ALA A 120 -6.00 -1.54 1.91
N GLY A 121 -4.97 -2.23 2.38
CA GLY A 121 -4.08 -1.68 3.40
C GLY A 121 -3.32 -0.44 2.93
N PRO A 122 -2.67 -0.44 1.75
CA PRO A 122 -2.15 0.79 1.14
C PRO A 122 -3.19 1.91 0.99
N GLY A 123 -4.45 1.58 0.68
CA GLY A 123 -5.53 2.57 0.67
C GLY A 123 -5.77 3.25 2.03
N VAL A 124 -5.75 2.48 3.12
CA VAL A 124 -5.88 3.04 4.49
C VAL A 124 -4.67 3.88 4.87
N ALA A 125 -3.46 3.44 4.51
CA ALA A 125 -2.26 4.23 4.74
C ALA A 125 -2.27 5.55 3.93
N ALA A 126 -2.79 5.54 2.69
CA ALA A 126 -2.99 6.76 1.90
C ALA A 126 -3.97 7.72 2.59
N ASP A 127 -5.09 7.21 3.12
CA ASP A 127 -6.05 8.01 3.89
C ASP A 127 -5.42 8.61 5.16
N ALA A 128 -4.56 7.85 5.84
CA ALA A 128 -3.82 8.31 7.01
C ALA A 128 -2.84 9.43 6.64
N PHE A 129 -1.97 9.21 5.66
CA PHE A 129 -1.00 10.20 5.22
C PHE A 129 -1.68 11.47 4.68
N ARG A 130 -2.77 11.32 3.94
CA ARG A 130 -3.62 12.45 3.52
C ARG A 130 -4.09 13.25 4.71
N TYR A 131 -4.71 12.60 5.70
CA TYR A 131 -5.17 13.29 6.91
C TYR A 131 -4.02 14.00 7.63
N GLY A 132 -2.89 13.32 7.84
CA GLY A 132 -1.70 13.89 8.48
C GLY A 132 -1.16 15.11 7.76
N VAL A 133 -1.02 15.04 6.43
CA VAL A 133 -0.57 16.17 5.59
C VAL A 133 -1.54 17.34 5.68
N LEU A 134 -2.85 17.10 5.49
CA LEU A 134 -3.85 18.17 5.53
C LEU A 134 -3.88 18.85 6.91
N ARG A 135 -3.79 18.06 7.99
CA ARG A 135 -3.72 18.54 9.38
C ARG A 135 -2.46 19.37 9.61
N ASP A 136 -1.30 18.82 9.32
CA ASP A 136 0.00 19.42 9.67
C ASP A 136 0.36 20.62 8.79
N GLN A 137 -0.14 20.64 7.54
CA GLN A 137 -0.02 21.76 6.62
C GLN A 137 -1.19 22.75 6.73
N ARG A 138 -2.07 22.58 7.73
CA ARG A 138 -3.16 23.52 8.08
C ARG A 138 -4.10 23.83 6.91
N TYR A 139 -4.54 22.81 6.19
CA TYR A 139 -5.60 22.92 5.18
C TYR A 139 -6.92 23.40 5.79
N PRO A 140 -7.93 23.80 4.98
CA PRO A 140 -9.23 24.19 5.51
C PRO A 140 -9.83 23.12 6.43
N ALA A 141 -10.40 23.55 7.57
CA ALA A 141 -10.88 22.64 8.62
C ALA A 141 -11.87 21.59 8.10
N ALA A 142 -12.77 21.95 7.19
CA ALA A 142 -13.72 21.02 6.58
C ALA A 142 -13.03 19.88 5.81
N GLU A 143 -11.89 20.15 5.16
CA GLU A 143 -11.14 19.13 4.43
C GLU A 143 -10.40 18.18 5.39
N ILE A 144 -9.86 18.74 6.48
CA ILE A 144 -9.24 17.97 7.57
C ILE A 144 -10.27 17.03 8.21
N GLU A 145 -11.45 17.55 8.55
CA GLU A 145 -12.56 16.78 9.13
C GLU A 145 -13.01 15.63 8.23
N GLN A 146 -13.15 15.92 6.94
CA GLN A 146 -13.54 14.91 5.97
C GLN A 146 -12.45 13.83 5.79
N ALA A 147 -11.18 14.22 5.77
CA ALA A 147 -10.06 13.28 5.75
C ALA A 147 -10.00 12.41 7.01
N ARG A 148 -10.24 13.01 8.18
CA ARG A 148 -10.34 12.30 9.46
C ARG A 148 -11.48 11.27 9.44
N ALA A 149 -12.67 11.67 8.98
CA ALA A 149 -13.81 10.78 8.88
C ALA A 149 -13.54 9.58 7.96
N GLN A 150 -12.86 9.81 6.83
CA GLN A 150 -12.42 8.75 5.93
C GLN A 150 -11.42 7.80 6.61
N LEU A 151 -10.39 8.32 7.30
CA LEU A 151 -9.42 7.52 8.04
C LEU A 151 -10.09 6.67 9.14
N LEU A 152 -11.06 7.21 9.87
CA LEU A 152 -11.80 6.46 10.90
C LEU A 152 -12.59 5.28 10.30
N ARG A 153 -13.12 5.42 9.08
CA ARG A 153 -13.71 4.29 8.35
C ARG A 153 -12.66 3.24 7.99
N GLY A 154 -11.49 3.68 7.52
CA GLY A 154 -10.35 2.79 7.24
C GLY A 154 -9.88 2.01 8.47
N LEU A 155 -9.74 2.68 9.63
CA LEU A 155 -9.40 2.04 10.90
C LEU A 155 -10.45 0.99 11.32
N SER A 156 -11.74 1.32 11.15
CA SER A 156 -12.83 0.36 11.42
C SER A 156 -12.76 -0.84 10.49
N GLY A 157 -12.41 -0.62 9.22
CA GLY A 157 -12.18 -1.68 8.24
C GLY A 157 -10.98 -2.58 8.59
N LEU A 158 -9.86 -2.01 9.04
CA LEU A 158 -8.71 -2.78 9.53
C LEU A 158 -9.09 -3.69 10.70
N HIS A 159 -9.88 -3.16 11.64
CA HIS A 159 -10.38 -3.96 12.76
C HIS A 159 -11.32 -5.08 12.30
N LEU A 160 -12.22 -4.79 11.34
CA LEU A 160 -13.11 -5.79 10.76
C LEU A 160 -12.33 -6.97 10.17
N VAL A 161 -11.31 -6.73 9.34
CA VAL A 161 -10.56 -7.83 8.68
C VAL A 161 -9.73 -8.67 9.65
N ALA A 162 -9.34 -8.11 10.80
CA ALA A 162 -8.68 -8.84 11.88
C ALA A 162 -9.67 -9.60 12.79
N THR A 163 -10.94 -9.20 12.79
CA THR A 163 -11.95 -9.75 13.71
C THR A 163 -12.86 -10.78 13.05
N ILE A 164 -13.27 -10.56 11.79
CA ILE A 164 -14.20 -11.43 11.06
C ILE A 164 -13.79 -12.91 10.97
N PRO A 165 -12.49 -13.29 10.98
CA PRO A 165 -12.11 -14.70 11.05
C PRO A 165 -12.46 -15.38 12.39
N GLY A 166 -12.80 -14.62 13.43
CA GLY A 166 -13.21 -15.14 14.75
C GLY A 166 -12.09 -15.77 15.58
N VAL A 167 -10.84 -15.74 15.09
CA VAL A 167 -9.66 -16.31 15.76
C VAL A 167 -8.63 -15.21 16.00
N PRO A 168 -8.19 -14.96 17.25
CA PRO A 168 -7.21 -13.92 17.54
C PRO A 168 -5.92 -14.06 16.71
N GLY A 169 -5.51 -12.98 16.05
CA GLY A 169 -4.28 -12.92 15.26
C GLY A 169 -4.36 -13.54 13.86
N VAL A 170 -5.51 -14.08 13.47
CA VAL A 170 -5.83 -14.41 12.08
C VAL A 170 -6.37 -13.16 11.39
N ILE A 171 -5.97 -12.94 10.14
CA ILE A 171 -6.45 -11.82 9.32
C ILE A 171 -7.04 -12.33 8.01
N ALA A 172 -8.17 -11.77 7.60
CA ALA A 172 -8.82 -12.11 6.35
C ALA A 172 -7.93 -11.76 5.15
N ARG A 173 -8.01 -12.57 4.09
CA ARG A 173 -7.43 -12.24 2.76
C ARG A 173 -8.15 -11.05 2.15
N GLY A 174 -9.47 -11.07 2.27
CA GLY A 174 -10.38 -10.09 1.71
C GLY A 174 -11.78 -10.21 2.31
N ILE A 175 -12.62 -9.23 2.03
CA ILE A 175 -14.02 -9.20 2.49
C ILE A 175 -14.93 -8.68 1.38
N ALA A 176 -16.20 -9.06 1.43
CA ALA A 176 -17.24 -8.49 0.60
C ALA A 176 -18.55 -8.36 1.38
N ARG A 177 -19.37 -7.37 1.02
CA ARG A 177 -20.69 -7.15 1.64
C ARG A 177 -21.76 -7.94 0.90
N LYS A 178 -22.65 -8.59 1.64
CA LYS A 178 -23.81 -9.35 1.12
C LYS A 178 -25.01 -8.45 0.80
N ASP A 179 -25.07 -7.26 1.39
CA ASP A 179 -26.22 -6.37 1.31
C ASP A 179 -26.05 -5.25 0.27
N VAL A 180 -24.99 -5.30 -0.53
CA VAL A 180 -24.78 -4.44 -1.71
C VAL A 180 -24.55 -5.31 -2.95
N PRO A 181 -24.93 -4.85 -4.15
CA PRO A 181 -24.64 -5.59 -5.38
C PRO A 181 -23.14 -5.81 -5.56
N GLY A 182 -22.73 -7.04 -5.88
CA GLY A 182 -21.31 -7.37 -5.96
C GLY A 182 -20.94 -8.80 -5.60
N ASP A 183 -19.64 -9.02 -5.41
CA ASP A 183 -19.06 -10.32 -5.10
C ASP A 183 -19.71 -10.98 -3.87
N GLY A 184 -20.02 -10.20 -2.83
CA GLY A 184 -20.57 -10.77 -1.59
C GLY A 184 -21.92 -11.46 -1.77
N GLN A 185 -22.70 -11.08 -2.79
CA GLN A 185 -23.99 -11.71 -3.10
C GLN A 185 -23.87 -12.96 -3.97
N SER A 186 -22.77 -13.11 -4.71
CA SER A 186 -22.59 -14.15 -5.71
C SER A 186 -21.75 -15.34 -5.22
N VAL A 187 -21.05 -15.18 -4.10
CA VAL A 187 -20.15 -16.22 -3.58
C VAL A 187 -20.88 -17.30 -2.81
N VAL A 188 -20.34 -18.52 -2.90
CA VAL A 188 -20.76 -19.66 -2.10
C VAL A 188 -19.81 -19.80 -0.93
N THR A 189 -20.34 -19.76 0.29
CA THR A 189 -19.54 -19.91 1.51
C THR A 189 -19.35 -21.39 1.87
N VAL A 190 -18.20 -21.69 2.48
CA VAL A 190 -17.84 -23.03 2.96
C VAL A 190 -17.58 -22.94 4.46
N PRO A 191 -18.16 -23.83 5.30
CA PRO A 191 -17.82 -23.88 6.74
C PRO A 191 -16.34 -24.16 6.98
N LEU A 192 -15.77 -23.65 8.07
CA LEU A 192 -14.34 -23.89 8.41
C LEU A 192 -14.03 -25.38 8.59
N PHE A 193 -14.97 -26.13 9.15
CA PHE A 193 -14.82 -27.57 9.41
C PHE A 193 -16.01 -28.36 8.87
N ASP A 194 -15.77 -29.61 8.49
CA ASP A 194 -16.83 -30.57 8.18
C ASP A 194 -17.56 -31.07 9.44
N GLY A 195 -18.52 -31.99 9.26
CA GLY A 195 -19.27 -32.58 10.38
C GLY A 195 -18.43 -33.47 11.32
N GLN A 196 -17.19 -33.79 10.95
CA GLN A 196 -16.24 -34.57 11.74
C GLN A 196 -15.16 -33.69 12.39
N GLY A 197 -15.17 -32.38 12.14
CA GLY A 197 -14.18 -31.45 12.66
C GLY A 197 -12.90 -31.36 11.80
N ASN A 198 -12.87 -31.92 10.59
CA ASN A 198 -11.73 -31.76 9.68
C ASN A 198 -11.81 -30.40 8.99
N PRO A 199 -10.67 -29.71 8.81
CA PRO A 199 -10.66 -28.39 8.18
C PRO A 199 -11.02 -28.49 6.69
N LEU A 200 -11.85 -27.56 6.21
CA LEU A 200 -12.26 -27.42 4.82
C LEU A 200 -11.58 -26.21 4.17
N PRO A 201 -11.40 -26.17 2.84
CA PRO A 201 -11.38 -27.34 1.97
C PRO A 201 -10.30 -28.34 2.43
N ALA A 202 -10.49 -29.61 2.08
CA ALA A 202 -9.60 -30.70 2.53
C ALA A 202 -8.14 -30.41 2.17
N GLU A 203 -7.89 -30.00 0.92
CA GLU A 203 -6.62 -29.42 0.49
C GLU A 203 -6.68 -27.90 0.57
N LYS A 204 -5.68 -27.28 1.20
CA LYS A 204 -5.59 -25.82 1.30
C LYS A 204 -5.43 -25.22 -0.10
N ASN A 205 -6.26 -24.24 -0.43
CA ASN A 205 -6.26 -23.56 -1.73
C ASN A 205 -5.99 -22.05 -1.56
N ASN A 206 -5.98 -21.30 -2.66
CA ASN A 206 -5.69 -19.87 -2.67
C ASN A 206 -6.90 -18.99 -2.29
N GLY A 207 -7.68 -19.40 -1.29
CA GLY A 207 -8.83 -18.67 -0.78
C GLY A 207 -10.14 -19.41 -0.96
N THR A 208 -10.94 -19.40 0.10
CA THR A 208 -12.30 -19.93 0.17
C THR A 208 -13.15 -18.92 0.91
N TRP A 209 -14.35 -18.64 0.38
CA TRP A 209 -15.30 -17.72 1.02
C TRP A 209 -15.95 -18.36 2.24
N ARG A 210 -16.07 -17.56 3.30
CA ARG A 210 -16.57 -17.96 4.62
C ARG A 210 -17.65 -17.00 5.06
N GLU A 211 -18.63 -17.53 5.79
CA GLU A 211 -19.48 -16.68 6.62
C GLU A 211 -18.64 -16.03 7.73
N ASP A 212 -19.16 -14.93 8.27
CA ASP A 212 -18.62 -14.31 9.47
C ASP A 212 -18.49 -15.32 10.62
N ASN A 213 -17.25 -15.57 11.04
CA ASN A 213 -16.94 -16.52 12.11
C ASN A 213 -16.84 -15.83 13.49
N SER A 214 -16.88 -14.50 13.53
CA SER A 214 -16.94 -13.70 14.76
C SER A 214 -18.36 -13.56 15.31
N GLY A 215 -19.36 -13.63 14.43
CA GLY A 215 -20.77 -13.34 14.74
C GLY A 215 -21.10 -11.85 14.87
N LEU A 216 -20.14 -10.96 14.60
CA LEU A 216 -20.27 -9.50 14.74
C LEU A 216 -20.60 -8.77 13.43
N TYR A 217 -20.37 -9.42 12.29
CA TYR A 217 -20.45 -8.85 10.95
C TYR A 217 -21.31 -9.72 10.00
N PRO A 218 -22.57 -10.04 10.37
CA PRO A 218 -23.41 -10.96 9.60
C PRO A 218 -23.72 -10.50 8.16
N GLN A 219 -23.52 -9.21 7.86
CA GLN A 219 -23.65 -8.62 6.53
C GLN A 219 -22.42 -8.82 5.63
N TYR A 220 -21.35 -9.42 6.14
CA TYR A 220 -20.11 -9.68 5.41
C TYR A 220 -19.88 -11.17 5.17
N VAL A 221 -19.12 -11.44 4.13
CA VAL A 221 -18.37 -12.68 3.92
C VAL A 221 -16.90 -12.34 3.83
N TRP A 222 -16.04 -13.28 4.20
CA TRP A 222 -14.59 -13.09 4.13
C TRP A 222 -13.94 -14.23 3.35
N GLU A 223 -12.86 -13.89 2.65
CA GLU A 223 -12.02 -14.86 1.95
C GLU A 223 -10.88 -15.25 2.88
N ASP A 224 -10.68 -16.55 3.05
CA ASP A 224 -9.62 -17.10 3.87
C ASP A 224 -8.29 -17.20 3.09
N SER A 225 -7.29 -17.87 3.68
CA SER A 225 -5.98 -18.10 3.06
C SER A 225 -5.29 -16.80 2.59
N CYS A 226 -5.13 -15.87 3.52
CA CYS A 226 -4.40 -14.62 3.32
C CYS A 226 -2.97 -14.90 2.83
N SER A 227 -2.67 -14.51 1.59
CA SER A 227 -1.34 -14.65 1.00
C SER A 227 -0.41 -13.55 1.48
N ARG A 228 0.90 -13.77 1.36
CA ARG A 228 1.94 -12.82 1.80
C ARG A 228 1.80 -11.39 1.25
N ASP A 229 1.41 -11.24 -0.01
CA ASP A 229 1.13 -9.94 -0.65
C ASP A 229 -0.06 -9.24 0.00
N MET A 230 -1.11 -9.99 0.35
CA MET A 230 -2.26 -9.45 1.06
C MET A 230 -1.90 -9.08 2.50
N TYR A 231 -1.15 -9.95 3.17
CA TYR A 231 -0.71 -9.78 4.54
C TYR A 231 0.17 -8.53 4.71
N ILE A 232 1.19 -8.37 3.86
CA ILE A 232 2.08 -7.20 3.95
C ILE A 232 1.34 -5.90 3.63
N GLY A 233 0.39 -5.94 2.69
CA GLY A 233 -0.50 -4.81 2.42
C GLY A 233 -1.28 -4.39 3.66
N TRP A 234 -1.88 -5.34 4.40
CA TRP A 234 -2.54 -5.04 5.67
C TRP A 234 -1.61 -4.41 6.70
N VAL A 235 -0.38 -4.93 6.83
CA VAL A 235 0.60 -4.38 7.77
C VAL A 235 1.02 -2.95 7.38
N ILE A 236 1.14 -2.64 6.08
CA ILE A 236 1.32 -1.27 5.58
C ILE A 236 0.19 -0.36 6.06
N GLY A 237 -1.06 -0.80 5.90
CA GLY A 237 -2.23 -0.06 6.37
C GLY A 237 -2.18 0.23 7.87
N MET A 238 -1.87 -0.78 8.67
CA MET A 238 -1.77 -0.64 10.13
C MET A 238 -0.64 0.30 10.55
N ALA A 239 0.56 0.13 9.99
CA ALA A 239 1.73 0.92 10.36
C ALA A 239 1.60 2.38 9.91
N GLY A 240 1.17 2.62 8.66
CA GLY A 240 0.95 3.97 8.14
C GLY A 240 -0.16 4.72 8.89
N ALA A 241 -1.25 4.03 9.24
CA ALA A 241 -2.28 4.61 10.09
C ALA A 241 -1.75 4.97 11.49
N TRP A 242 -1.05 4.03 12.15
CA TRP A 242 -0.48 4.26 13.48
C TRP A 242 0.49 5.43 13.52
N GLU A 243 1.35 5.56 12.50
CA GLU A 243 2.30 6.66 12.38
C GLU A 243 1.64 8.04 12.49
N VAL A 244 0.48 8.21 11.86
CA VAL A 244 -0.24 9.48 11.84
C VAL A 244 -1.08 9.70 13.10
N VAL A 245 -1.71 8.63 13.62
CA VAL A 245 -2.74 8.77 14.67
C VAL A 245 -2.21 8.62 16.09
N ARG A 246 -1.05 7.97 16.32
CA ARG A 246 -0.61 7.56 17.66
C ARG A 246 -0.64 8.72 18.68
N ASP A 247 -0.16 9.89 18.27
CA ASP A 247 -0.02 11.08 19.12
C ASP A 247 -1.14 12.11 18.88
N ASP A 248 -2.12 11.81 18.02
CA ASP A 248 -3.18 12.74 17.63
C ASP A 248 -4.36 12.70 18.61
N PRO A 249 -4.62 13.76 19.40
CA PRO A 249 -5.72 13.77 20.37
C PRO A 249 -7.12 13.76 19.72
N GLU A 250 -7.22 14.13 18.44
CA GLU A 250 -8.49 14.17 17.71
C GLU A 250 -8.95 12.77 17.24
N ILE A 251 -8.05 11.79 17.25
CA ILE A 251 -8.40 10.40 16.92
C ILE A 251 -8.86 9.69 18.21
N PRO A 252 -10.06 9.07 18.23
CA PRO A 252 -10.57 8.39 19.40
C PRO A 252 -9.60 7.33 19.94
N GLN A 253 -9.33 7.38 21.25
CA GLN A 253 -8.42 6.43 21.90
C GLN A 253 -8.86 4.96 21.70
N ALA A 254 -10.17 4.70 21.67
CA ALA A 254 -10.69 3.35 21.41
C ALA A 254 -10.25 2.80 20.04
N ALA A 255 -10.21 3.63 18.98
CA ALA A 255 -9.74 3.20 17.67
C ALA A 255 -8.24 2.88 17.68
N LYS A 256 -7.46 3.69 18.41
CA LYS A 256 -6.02 3.44 18.63
C LYS A 256 -5.80 2.13 19.37
N ASP A 257 -6.54 1.90 20.45
CA ASP A 257 -6.38 0.70 21.28
C ASP A 257 -6.72 -0.57 20.52
N LEU A 258 -7.79 -0.56 19.70
CA LEU A 258 -8.14 -1.67 18.80
C LEU A 258 -7.02 -1.95 17.79
N LEU A 259 -6.53 -0.93 17.09
CA LEU A 259 -5.44 -1.10 16.13
C LEU A 259 -4.17 -1.69 16.77
N ARG A 260 -3.80 -1.22 17.97
CA ARG A 260 -2.67 -1.77 18.75
C ARG A 260 -2.91 -3.22 19.15
N GLN A 261 -4.13 -3.56 19.57
CA GLN A 261 -4.50 -4.90 19.98
C GLN A 261 -4.44 -5.87 18.81
N ASP A 262 -5.03 -5.52 17.67
CA ASP A 262 -5.04 -6.35 16.46
C ASP A 262 -3.61 -6.60 15.98
N ALA A 263 -2.79 -5.55 15.87
CA ALA A 263 -1.38 -5.68 15.51
C ALA A 263 -0.59 -6.58 16.48
N ARG A 264 -0.87 -6.48 17.79
CA ARG A 264 -0.23 -7.34 18.81
C ARG A 264 -0.59 -8.80 18.59
N LEU A 265 -1.87 -9.11 18.40
CA LEU A 265 -2.34 -10.49 18.23
C LEU A 265 -1.76 -11.11 16.96
N ILE A 266 -1.76 -10.36 15.85
CA ILE A 266 -1.18 -10.79 14.58
C ILE A 266 0.33 -11.05 14.74
N LEU A 267 1.06 -10.16 15.41
CA LEU A 267 2.47 -10.34 15.72
C LEU A 267 2.73 -11.61 16.53
N ARG A 268 1.91 -11.87 17.56
CA ARG A 268 2.06 -13.06 18.40
C ARG A 268 1.83 -14.35 17.63
N GLU A 269 0.95 -14.36 16.64
CA GLU A 269 0.77 -15.53 15.78
C GLU A 269 1.99 -15.78 14.87
N LEU A 270 2.62 -14.74 14.32
CA LEU A 270 3.84 -14.90 13.52
C LEU A 270 5.02 -15.44 14.32
N MET A 271 5.11 -15.10 15.61
CA MET A 271 6.21 -15.53 16.48
C MET A 271 6.16 -17.01 16.86
N LYS A 272 5.02 -17.69 16.65
CA LYS A 272 4.85 -19.09 17.06
C LYS A 272 5.55 -20.02 16.09
N THR A 273 6.48 -20.83 16.61
CA THR A 273 6.97 -22.02 15.91
C THR A 273 5.84 -23.03 15.74
N ARG A 274 5.62 -23.49 14.51
CA ARG A 274 4.54 -24.41 14.14
C ARG A 274 5.04 -25.85 14.06
N GLU A 275 4.14 -26.76 13.69
CA GLU A 275 4.47 -28.18 13.47
C GLU A 275 5.55 -28.37 12.40
N SER A 276 5.66 -27.43 11.46
CA SER A 276 6.75 -27.36 10.47
C SER A 276 8.14 -27.20 11.11
N GLY A 277 8.22 -26.78 12.38
CA GLY A 277 9.45 -26.43 13.06
C GLY A 277 9.88 -24.97 12.85
N TYR A 278 9.08 -24.16 12.16
CA TYR A 278 9.42 -22.79 11.80
C TYR A 278 8.36 -21.79 12.30
N ASP A 279 8.80 -20.55 12.50
CA ASP A 279 7.97 -19.37 12.74
C ASP A 279 7.70 -18.60 11.43
N LEU A 280 7.10 -17.40 11.52
CA LEU A 280 6.81 -16.52 10.38
C LEU A 280 5.87 -17.16 9.36
N GLU A 281 4.87 -17.88 9.85
CA GLU A 281 3.79 -18.48 9.07
C GLU A 281 2.47 -17.74 9.33
N VAL A 282 1.84 -17.28 8.26
CA VAL A 282 0.48 -16.71 8.29
C VAL A 282 -0.50 -17.87 8.40
N ILE A 283 -1.29 -17.88 9.47
CA ILE A 283 -2.28 -18.92 9.73
C ILE A 283 -3.69 -18.48 9.34
N ASP A 284 -4.55 -19.47 9.16
CA ASP A 284 -5.98 -19.28 8.97
C ASP A 284 -6.80 -19.65 10.21
N ALA A 285 -8.09 -19.35 10.20
CA ALA A 285 -9.01 -19.63 11.30
C ALA A 285 -9.20 -21.14 11.54
N ASP A 286 -8.86 -21.98 10.56
CA ASP A 286 -8.84 -23.44 10.69
C ASP A 286 -7.54 -23.98 11.34
N GLY A 287 -6.61 -23.10 11.72
CA GLY A 287 -5.35 -23.43 12.37
C GLY A 287 -4.21 -23.83 11.42
N ARG A 288 -4.47 -24.00 10.12
CA ARG A 288 -3.46 -24.34 9.11
C ARG A 288 -2.77 -23.07 8.60
N THR A 289 -1.53 -23.22 8.15
CA THR A 289 -0.82 -22.17 7.40
C THR A 289 -1.55 -21.89 6.08
N THR A 290 -1.67 -20.62 5.71
CA THR A 290 -2.32 -20.22 4.46
C THR A 290 -1.51 -20.71 3.26
N TYR A 291 -2.16 -20.88 2.11
CA TYR A 291 -1.54 -21.51 0.93
C TYR A 291 -0.24 -20.81 0.47
N HIS A 292 -0.16 -19.49 0.63
CA HIS A 292 1.01 -18.69 0.34
C HIS A 292 1.57 -17.96 1.57
N GLY A 293 1.37 -18.49 2.78
CA GLY A 293 1.63 -17.82 4.07
C GLY A 293 3.03 -17.90 4.65
N TYR A 294 4.05 -18.31 3.89
CA TYR A 294 5.37 -18.64 4.44
C TYR A 294 6.39 -17.50 4.29
N MET A 295 6.81 -16.86 5.38
CA MET A 295 7.75 -15.72 5.35
C MET A 295 9.10 -16.01 6.00
N ASN A 296 9.33 -17.24 6.47
CA ASN A 296 10.62 -17.64 7.02
C ASN A 296 11.68 -17.74 5.90
N GLU A 297 12.92 -17.33 6.20
CA GLU A 297 14.07 -17.33 5.30
C GLU A 297 14.45 -18.72 4.78
N ASN A 298 14.05 -19.79 5.48
CA ASN A 298 14.29 -21.17 5.03
C ASN A 298 13.25 -21.64 4.00
N ASN A 299 12.20 -20.86 3.74
CA ASN A 299 11.17 -21.26 2.80
C ASN A 299 11.58 -20.94 1.34
N VAL A 300 11.32 -21.89 0.45
CA VAL A 300 11.41 -21.75 -1.00
C VAL A 300 10.17 -22.40 -1.60
N ASP A 301 9.28 -21.58 -2.17
CA ASP A 301 8.05 -22.02 -2.82
C ASP A 301 7.20 -23.00 -1.97
N ARG A 302 6.91 -22.63 -0.72
CA ARG A 302 6.11 -23.39 0.26
C ARG A 302 6.77 -24.64 0.83
N ALA A 303 8.00 -24.96 0.42
CA ALA A 303 8.82 -25.99 1.05
C ALA A 303 9.89 -25.37 1.94
N TYR A 304 10.20 -26.01 3.06
CA TYR A 304 11.33 -25.63 3.91
C TYR A 304 12.59 -26.37 3.50
N LEU A 305 13.64 -25.61 3.22
CA LEU A 305 14.99 -26.10 2.95
C LEU A 305 15.90 -25.64 4.09
N PRO A 306 16.24 -26.52 5.06
CA PRO A 306 17.08 -26.15 6.18
C PRO A 306 18.40 -25.51 5.73
N GLY A 307 18.68 -24.30 6.20
CA GLY A 307 19.88 -23.54 5.84
C GLY A 307 19.72 -22.66 4.59
N ALA A 308 18.55 -22.66 3.94
CA ALA A 308 18.25 -21.67 2.92
C ALA A 308 18.24 -20.27 3.55
N ARG A 309 18.73 -19.30 2.77
CA ARG A 309 18.88 -17.90 3.16
C ARG A 309 18.11 -17.04 2.17
N ASN A 310 16.78 -17.13 2.16
CA ASN A 310 15.92 -16.43 1.20
C ASN A 310 15.68 -14.96 1.64
N GLY A 311 16.47 -14.03 1.10
CA GLY A 311 16.40 -12.61 1.45
C GLY A 311 15.13 -11.90 1.03
N PHE A 312 14.39 -12.42 0.04
CA PHE A 312 13.06 -11.88 -0.26
C PHE A 312 12.12 -12.07 0.93
N TYR A 313 12.08 -13.29 1.49
CA TYR A 313 11.28 -13.58 2.68
C TYR A 313 11.84 -12.92 3.93
N SER A 314 13.17 -12.85 4.10
CA SER A 314 13.79 -12.09 5.19
C SER A 314 13.37 -10.63 5.21
N LEU A 315 13.33 -9.97 4.04
CA LEU A 315 12.97 -8.56 3.93
C LEU A 315 11.49 -8.33 4.26
N MET A 316 10.61 -9.20 3.75
CA MET A 316 9.19 -9.17 4.08
C MET A 316 8.94 -9.40 5.57
N ALA A 317 9.59 -10.40 6.16
CA ALA A 317 9.44 -10.75 7.58
C ALA A 317 9.93 -9.61 8.48
N LEU A 318 11.11 -9.05 8.21
CA LEU A 318 11.65 -7.89 8.93
C LEU A 318 10.68 -6.71 8.84
N GLY A 319 10.20 -6.38 7.64
CA GLY A 319 9.25 -5.28 7.44
C GLY A 319 7.95 -5.49 8.20
N CYS A 320 7.31 -6.66 8.04
CA CYS A 320 6.05 -6.97 8.71
C CYS A 320 6.19 -6.93 10.23
N VAL A 321 7.22 -7.58 10.78
CA VAL A 321 7.43 -7.64 12.23
C VAL A 321 7.80 -6.26 12.78
N ALA A 322 8.63 -5.47 12.09
CA ALA A 322 8.94 -4.10 12.50
C ALA A 322 7.69 -3.21 12.53
N GLY A 323 6.85 -3.27 11.49
CA GLY A 323 5.59 -2.52 11.43
C GLY A 323 4.63 -2.92 12.57
N LEU A 324 4.44 -4.22 12.81
CA LEU A 324 3.56 -4.70 13.88
C LEU A 324 4.10 -4.37 15.28
N VAL A 325 5.42 -4.44 15.50
CA VAL A 325 6.08 -4.01 16.74
C VAL A 325 5.86 -2.52 16.98
N PHE A 326 6.04 -1.71 15.93
CA PHE A 326 5.84 -0.26 15.98
C PHE A 326 4.40 0.11 16.37
N VAL A 327 3.40 -0.57 15.78
CA VAL A 327 1.98 -0.36 16.09
C VAL A 327 1.67 -0.82 17.51
N SER A 328 1.99 -2.07 17.84
CA SER A 328 1.56 -2.68 19.11
C SER A 328 2.28 -2.13 20.34
N GLY A 329 3.54 -1.72 20.19
CA GLY A 329 4.46 -1.45 21.30
C GLY A 329 4.73 -2.70 22.16
N ASP A 330 4.65 -3.89 21.57
CA ASP A 330 4.79 -5.16 22.29
C ASP A 330 6.26 -5.49 22.60
N GLU A 331 6.61 -5.54 23.89
CA GLU A 331 7.99 -5.75 24.35
C GLU A 331 8.56 -7.11 23.94
N GLN A 332 7.77 -8.18 23.93
CA GLN A 332 8.27 -9.50 23.51
C GLN A 332 8.46 -9.55 21.99
N GLY A 333 7.63 -8.84 21.24
CA GLY A 333 7.82 -8.59 19.81
C GLY A 333 9.11 -7.83 19.51
N GLN A 334 9.42 -6.79 20.29
CA GLN A 334 10.69 -6.06 20.21
C GLN A 334 11.88 -6.99 20.47
N ALA A 335 11.82 -7.81 21.53
CA ALA A 335 12.86 -8.78 21.85
C ALA A 335 13.01 -9.82 20.73
N TYR A 336 11.91 -10.36 20.20
CA TYR A 336 11.95 -11.31 19.08
C TYR A 336 12.58 -10.70 17.82
N LEU A 337 12.21 -9.47 17.46
CA LEU A 337 12.79 -8.76 16.33
C LEU A 337 14.29 -8.54 16.51
N ALA A 338 14.71 -8.01 17.66
CA ALA A 338 16.11 -7.68 17.93
C ALA A 338 17.00 -8.92 18.11
N GLU A 339 16.56 -9.86 18.94
CA GLU A 339 17.38 -11.00 19.36
C GLU A 339 17.30 -12.16 18.37
N GLN A 340 16.11 -12.49 17.88
CA GLN A 340 15.92 -13.66 17.01
C GLN A 340 16.16 -13.29 15.54
N LEU A 341 15.43 -12.31 15.01
CA LEU A 341 15.48 -12.00 13.59
C LEU A 341 16.77 -11.27 13.19
N ILE A 342 17.18 -10.27 13.97
CA ILE A 342 18.36 -9.46 13.66
C ILE A 342 19.63 -10.14 14.17
N ALA A 343 19.77 -10.38 15.47
CA ALA A 343 21.03 -10.84 16.04
C ALA A 343 21.35 -12.32 15.75
N ALA A 344 20.40 -13.23 15.98
CA ALA A 344 20.65 -14.67 15.85
C ALA A 344 20.57 -15.17 14.39
N ARG A 345 19.59 -14.69 13.62
CA ARG A 345 19.33 -15.16 12.24
C ARG A 345 19.95 -14.28 11.16
N ASP A 346 20.37 -13.07 11.52
CA ASP A 346 20.95 -12.09 10.60
C ASP A 346 20.09 -11.88 9.33
N LEU A 347 18.78 -11.72 9.52
CA LEU A 347 17.87 -11.42 8.41
C LEU A 347 18.35 -10.20 7.59
N PRO A 348 18.88 -9.11 8.18
CA PRO A 348 19.43 -7.98 7.41
C PRO A 348 20.61 -8.38 6.51
N GLY A 349 21.55 -9.20 7.01
CA GLY A 349 22.64 -9.72 6.20
C GLY A 349 22.15 -10.63 5.08
N ILE A 350 21.14 -11.46 5.33
CA ILE A 350 20.50 -12.29 4.29
C ILE A 350 19.88 -11.42 3.19
N CYS A 351 19.20 -10.31 3.53
CA CYS A 351 18.66 -9.37 2.53
C CYS A 351 19.77 -8.78 1.64
N ARG A 352 20.93 -8.49 2.22
CA ARG A 352 22.11 -7.99 1.48
C ARG A 352 22.78 -9.08 0.64
N GLU A 353 22.58 -10.35 0.94
CA GLU A 353 23.30 -11.42 0.24
C GLU A 353 22.45 -12.06 -0.86
N ASN A 354 21.13 -12.15 -0.66
CA ASN A 354 20.31 -13.03 -1.48
C ASN A 354 18.84 -12.57 -1.69
N LEU A 355 18.61 -11.64 -2.60
CA LEU A 355 17.27 -11.28 -3.10
C LEU A 355 16.86 -12.05 -4.37
N MET A 356 17.41 -13.24 -4.60
CA MET A 356 17.27 -13.95 -5.89
C MET A 356 15.82 -14.21 -6.33
N MET A 357 14.87 -14.31 -5.40
CA MET A 357 13.46 -14.60 -5.72
C MET A 357 12.69 -13.36 -6.19
N VAL A 358 13.29 -12.17 -6.12
CA VAL A 358 12.64 -10.93 -6.58
C VAL A 358 12.70 -10.83 -8.10
N ASP A 359 13.85 -11.12 -8.70
CA ASP A 359 14.08 -10.99 -10.14
C ASP A 359 14.44 -12.32 -10.80
N MET A 360 13.64 -12.71 -11.78
CA MET A 360 13.83 -13.86 -12.66
C MET A 360 13.87 -13.45 -14.14
N GLY A 361 14.31 -12.22 -14.42
CA GLY A 361 14.38 -11.64 -15.77
C GLY A 361 13.00 -11.45 -16.40
N VAL A 362 12.82 -11.92 -17.64
CA VAL A 362 11.53 -11.85 -18.34
C VAL A 362 10.43 -12.69 -17.67
N TYR A 363 10.81 -13.67 -16.83
CA TYR A 363 9.88 -14.51 -16.08
C TYR A 363 9.51 -13.94 -14.70
N SER A 364 9.97 -12.73 -14.37
CA SER A 364 9.72 -12.09 -13.08
C SER A 364 8.24 -12.02 -12.71
N ASN A 365 7.96 -12.38 -11.46
CA ASN A 365 6.68 -12.07 -10.85
C ASN A 365 6.76 -10.67 -10.23
N TYR A 366 6.14 -9.67 -10.85
CA TYR A 366 6.20 -8.30 -10.34
C TYR A 366 5.52 -8.11 -8.97
N SER A 367 4.69 -9.06 -8.54
CA SER A 367 4.25 -9.11 -7.14
C SER A 367 5.41 -9.29 -6.14
N ASN A 368 6.51 -9.96 -6.53
CA ASN A 368 7.69 -10.13 -5.67
C ASN A 368 8.45 -8.81 -5.52
N TYR A 369 8.57 -8.01 -6.58
CA TYR A 369 9.09 -6.64 -6.48
C TYR A 369 8.22 -5.80 -5.55
N ASN A 370 6.90 -5.81 -5.75
CA ASN A 370 5.98 -5.08 -4.87
C ASN A 370 6.19 -5.45 -3.39
N MET A 371 6.13 -6.74 -3.06
CA MET A 371 6.32 -7.23 -1.69
C MET A 371 7.71 -6.91 -1.12
N ALA A 372 8.75 -6.90 -1.97
CA ALA A 372 10.09 -6.51 -1.54
C ALA A 372 10.17 -5.02 -1.20
N PHE A 373 9.57 -4.14 -2.02
CA PHE A 373 9.50 -2.71 -1.73
C PHE A 373 8.59 -2.39 -0.54
N ASP A 374 7.48 -3.11 -0.38
CA ASP A 374 6.64 -3.05 0.81
C ASP A 374 7.42 -3.44 2.08
N GLY A 375 8.20 -4.52 2.00
CA GLY A 375 9.09 -4.97 3.09
C GLY A 375 10.19 -3.97 3.40
N ALA A 376 10.85 -3.42 2.37
CA ALA A 376 11.86 -2.38 2.51
C ALA A 376 11.29 -1.10 3.12
N HIS A 377 10.11 -0.65 2.66
CA HIS A 377 9.41 0.50 3.21
C HIS A 377 9.17 0.31 4.70
N LEU A 378 8.53 -0.80 5.10
CA LEU A 378 8.23 -1.07 6.51
C LEU A 378 9.51 -1.18 7.35
N ALA A 379 10.50 -1.96 6.89
CA ALA A 379 11.72 -2.18 7.65
C ALA A 379 12.52 -0.89 7.83
N LEU A 380 12.81 -0.18 6.74
CA LEU A 380 13.59 1.05 6.78
C LEU A 380 12.85 2.21 7.43
N ARG A 381 11.52 2.20 7.46
CA ARG A 381 10.76 3.27 8.13
C ARG A 381 10.64 3.06 9.63
N TYR A 382 10.45 1.81 10.08
CA TYR A 382 10.04 1.52 11.47
C TYR A 382 11.10 0.80 12.32
N LEU A 383 12.19 0.27 11.75
CA LEU A 383 13.32 -0.25 12.55
C LEU A 383 14.18 0.86 13.09
N ASP A 384 14.51 0.84 14.38
CA ASP A 384 15.44 1.78 15.03
C ASP A 384 16.80 1.14 15.40
N ASN A 385 17.11 -0.07 14.90
CA ASN A 385 18.36 -0.78 15.18
C ASN A 385 19.44 -0.47 14.12
N PRO A 386 20.51 0.28 14.45
CA PRO A 386 21.54 0.64 13.46
C PRO A 386 22.25 -0.57 12.85
N ALA A 387 22.43 -1.67 13.59
CA ALA A 387 23.08 -2.88 13.08
C ALA A 387 22.26 -3.57 11.97
N ALA A 388 20.94 -3.36 11.96
CA ALA A 388 20.07 -3.86 10.90
C ALA A 388 19.95 -2.87 9.72
N LEU A 389 20.04 -1.57 9.98
CA LEU A 389 19.79 -0.54 8.96
C LEU A 389 20.88 -0.51 7.87
N ASP A 390 22.16 -0.63 8.23
CA ASP A 390 23.25 -0.58 7.25
C ASP A 390 23.14 -1.67 6.17
N PRO A 391 22.97 -2.97 6.51
CA PRO A 391 22.73 -4.01 5.49
C PRO A 391 21.46 -3.80 4.67
N LEU A 392 20.39 -3.25 5.28
CA LEU A 392 19.13 -3.01 4.58
C LEU A 392 19.23 -1.84 3.59
N TRP A 393 19.97 -0.78 3.93
CA TRP A 393 20.25 0.30 3.00
C TRP A 393 21.09 -0.18 1.81
N ASP A 394 22.13 -0.98 2.07
CA ASP A 394 22.94 -1.58 1.03
C ASP A 394 22.12 -2.50 0.12
N SER A 395 21.27 -3.34 0.71
CA SER A 395 20.34 -4.21 -0.02
C SER A 395 19.37 -3.40 -0.90
N LEU A 396 18.75 -2.35 -0.36
CA LEU A 396 17.85 -1.48 -1.12
C LEU A 396 18.56 -0.84 -2.31
N GLN A 397 19.75 -0.27 -2.10
CA GLN A 397 20.47 0.49 -3.12
C GLN A 397 21.06 -0.44 -4.19
N ASN A 398 21.88 -1.39 -3.78
CA ASN A 398 22.77 -2.13 -4.67
C ASN A 398 22.18 -3.45 -5.18
N ILE A 399 21.05 -3.90 -4.63
CA ILE A 399 20.46 -5.20 -4.93
C ILE A 399 18.99 -5.09 -5.34
N LEU A 400 18.21 -4.23 -4.71
CA LEU A 400 16.80 -4.10 -5.06
C LEU A 400 16.56 -3.04 -6.13
N TYR A 401 17.02 -1.81 -5.94
CA TYR A 401 16.59 -0.66 -6.73
C TYR A 401 17.43 -0.42 -8.00
N GLU A 402 18.75 -0.31 -7.88
CA GLU A 402 19.65 0.00 -9.00
C GLU A 402 20.84 -0.97 -8.99
N ARG A 403 20.68 -2.13 -9.63
CA ARG A 403 21.73 -3.16 -9.71
C ARG A 403 22.63 -2.89 -10.91
N PRO A 404 23.93 -2.57 -10.71
CA PRO A 404 24.84 -2.28 -11.81
C PRO A 404 24.94 -3.43 -12.81
N GLY A 405 24.73 -3.12 -14.09
CA GLY A 405 24.88 -4.07 -15.19
C GLY A 405 23.73 -5.08 -15.36
N ALA A 406 22.71 -5.05 -14.50
CA ALA A 406 21.54 -5.88 -14.67
C ALA A 406 20.46 -5.13 -15.45
N GLU A 407 19.73 -5.85 -16.30
CA GLU A 407 18.60 -5.30 -17.03
C GLU A 407 17.37 -5.22 -16.13
N ARG A 408 16.38 -4.42 -16.53
CA ARG A 408 15.05 -4.39 -15.93
C ARG A 408 15.04 -3.99 -14.45
N GLN A 409 15.71 -2.89 -14.16
CA GLN A 409 15.88 -2.40 -12.79
C GLN A 409 14.64 -1.65 -12.29
N PRO A 410 14.28 -1.75 -11.00
CA PRO A 410 13.20 -0.94 -10.43
C PRO A 410 13.35 0.57 -10.64
N SER A 411 14.58 1.09 -10.71
CA SER A 411 14.86 2.48 -11.06
C SER A 411 14.36 2.89 -12.46
N GLU A 412 14.09 1.93 -13.35
CA GLU A 412 13.60 2.14 -14.71
C GLU A 412 12.09 1.90 -14.85
N ILE A 413 11.51 1.09 -13.95
CA ILE A 413 10.17 0.48 -14.06
C ILE A 413 9.02 1.50 -13.98
N ALA A 414 9.32 2.77 -13.73
CA ALA A 414 8.36 3.88 -13.60
C ALA A 414 7.27 3.53 -12.58
N GLN A 415 7.68 3.41 -11.32
CA GLN A 415 6.81 3.18 -10.17
C GLN A 415 7.18 4.16 -9.05
N SER A 416 6.34 5.18 -8.86
CA SER A 416 6.60 6.25 -7.89
C SER A 416 6.83 5.75 -6.47
N PHE A 417 6.14 4.68 -6.06
CA PHE A 417 6.36 4.08 -4.75
C PHE A 417 7.79 3.54 -4.59
N PHE A 418 8.32 2.85 -5.60
CA PHE A 418 9.67 2.29 -5.56
C PHE A 418 10.71 3.42 -5.48
N ASP A 419 10.52 4.47 -6.29
CA ASP A 419 11.35 5.67 -6.26
C ASP A 419 11.33 6.37 -4.90
N PHE A 420 10.16 6.53 -4.27
CA PHE A 420 10.05 7.22 -2.98
C PHE A 420 10.55 6.38 -1.81
N VAL A 421 10.39 5.06 -1.85
CA VAL A 421 11.03 4.15 -0.88
C VAL A 421 12.55 4.24 -1.00
N TYR A 422 13.08 4.25 -2.22
CA TYR A 422 14.50 4.46 -2.46
C TYR A 422 14.97 5.81 -1.94
N VAL A 423 14.31 6.91 -2.30
CA VAL A 423 14.69 8.28 -1.86
C VAL A 423 14.70 8.39 -0.34
N ALA A 424 13.62 7.96 0.33
CA ALA A 424 13.50 8.02 1.78
C ALA A 424 14.53 7.12 2.48
N GLY A 425 14.70 5.91 1.97
CA GLY A 425 15.65 4.92 2.48
C GLY A 425 17.09 5.38 2.31
N HIS A 426 17.47 5.85 1.11
CA HIS A 426 18.80 6.37 0.80
C HIS A 426 19.17 7.56 1.68
N ALA A 427 18.22 8.48 1.89
CA ALA A 427 18.40 9.60 2.79
C ALA A 427 18.56 9.17 4.26
N GLY A 428 18.23 7.92 4.61
CA GLY A 428 18.29 7.38 5.97
C GLY A 428 17.13 7.81 6.87
N GLY A 429 16.08 8.38 6.29
CA GLY A 429 14.89 8.82 7.01
C GLY A 429 14.07 7.65 7.53
N GLY A 430 13.46 7.84 8.69
CA GLY A 430 12.52 6.89 9.29
C GLY A 430 11.52 7.64 10.17
N VAL A 431 10.54 6.95 10.75
CA VAL A 431 9.51 7.62 11.55
C VAL A 431 10.08 8.38 12.76
N ASN A 432 11.17 7.88 13.33
CA ASN A 432 11.89 8.47 14.46
C ASN A 432 13.27 9.03 14.07
N ARG A 433 13.60 9.03 12.77
CA ARG A 433 14.93 9.39 12.27
C ARG A 433 14.85 10.47 11.23
N VAL A 434 15.60 11.54 11.46
CA VAL A 434 15.79 12.62 10.49
C VAL A 434 16.69 12.12 9.36
N PRO A 435 16.41 12.46 8.10
CA PRO A 435 17.33 12.22 6.98
C PRO A 435 18.76 12.67 7.29
N ARG A 436 19.75 11.84 6.93
CA ARG A 436 21.19 12.07 7.11
C ARG A 436 21.83 12.74 5.90
N THR A 437 21.26 12.50 4.73
CA THR A 437 21.70 13.07 3.45
C THR A 437 20.50 13.66 2.72
N PRO A 438 20.72 14.62 1.81
CA PRO A 438 19.68 15.09 0.92
C PRO A 438 19.04 13.94 0.11
N PRO A 439 17.78 14.09 -0.32
CA PRO A 439 17.14 13.10 -1.19
C PRO A 439 17.86 12.98 -2.53
N ASP A 440 17.77 11.79 -3.14
CA ASP A 440 18.18 11.59 -4.52
C ASP A 440 17.19 12.29 -5.46
N GLU A 441 17.58 13.46 -5.98
CA GLU A 441 16.73 14.29 -6.84
C GLU A 441 16.35 13.60 -8.15
N ALA A 442 17.19 12.70 -8.68
CA ALA A 442 16.92 12.02 -9.94
C ALA A 442 15.83 10.96 -9.75
N ALA A 443 15.92 10.16 -8.67
CA ALA A 443 14.86 9.24 -8.30
C ALA A 443 13.55 9.97 -7.94
N LEU A 444 13.64 11.07 -7.20
CA LEU A 444 12.47 11.91 -6.87
C LEU A 444 11.79 12.44 -8.14
N ALA A 445 12.57 12.95 -9.10
CA ALA A 445 12.04 13.44 -10.38
C ALA A 445 11.38 12.33 -11.22
N ARG A 446 11.95 11.11 -11.24
CA ARG A 446 11.32 9.95 -11.90
C ARG A 446 9.99 9.57 -11.24
N GLY A 447 9.95 9.54 -9.91
CA GLY A 447 8.73 9.24 -9.17
C GLY A 447 7.63 10.26 -9.43
N LEU A 448 7.97 11.55 -9.44
CA LEU A 448 7.06 12.64 -9.79
C LEU A 448 6.60 12.57 -11.26
N GLY A 449 7.50 12.26 -12.19
CA GLY A 449 7.16 12.04 -13.60
C GLY A 449 6.14 10.92 -13.78
N THR A 450 6.35 9.80 -13.08
CA THR A 450 5.42 8.66 -13.10
C THR A 450 4.04 9.03 -12.55
N LEU A 451 3.96 9.84 -11.48
CA LEU A 451 2.67 10.31 -10.95
C LEU A 451 1.94 11.21 -11.95
N ARG A 452 2.66 12.09 -12.66
CA ARG A 452 2.06 12.94 -13.70
C ARG A 452 1.50 12.11 -14.85
N ASP A 453 2.28 11.13 -15.31
CA ASP A 453 1.92 10.20 -16.39
C ASP A 453 0.88 9.15 -16.00
N PHE A 454 0.55 9.01 -14.70
CA PHE A 454 -0.52 8.12 -14.25
C PHE A 454 -1.84 8.47 -14.94
N PRO A 455 -2.76 7.53 -15.24
CA PRO A 455 -4.04 7.87 -15.85
C PRO A 455 -4.85 8.90 -15.06
N ASP A 456 -5.69 9.70 -15.72
CA ASP A 456 -6.63 10.61 -15.06
C ASP A 456 -7.93 9.88 -14.66
N CYS A 457 -8.66 10.45 -13.70
CA CYS A 457 -10.01 10.01 -13.37
C CYS A 457 -11.04 10.49 -14.42
N PRO A 458 -12.13 9.74 -14.69
CA PRO A 458 -12.39 8.38 -14.19
C PRO A 458 -11.45 7.36 -14.82
N TYR A 459 -10.82 6.53 -13.97
CA TYR A 459 -9.82 5.56 -14.40
C TYR A 459 -10.50 4.21 -14.66
N TRP A 460 -10.76 3.92 -15.93
CA TRP A 460 -11.44 2.69 -16.35
C TRP A 460 -10.44 1.61 -16.75
N ASP A 461 -10.77 0.35 -16.48
CA ASP A 461 -10.04 -0.83 -16.93
C ASP A 461 -10.32 -1.14 -18.41
N THR A 462 -9.98 -0.22 -19.31
CA THR A 462 -10.20 -0.38 -20.75
C THR A 462 -9.08 -1.19 -21.39
N LEU A 463 -9.44 -2.06 -22.33
CA LEU A 463 -8.50 -2.78 -23.17
C LEU A 463 -7.60 -1.77 -23.87
N ARG A 464 -6.30 -1.95 -23.69
CA ARG A 464 -5.27 -1.21 -24.39
C ARG A 464 -4.40 -2.17 -25.15
N GLU A 465 -4.55 -2.11 -26.47
CA GLU A 465 -3.74 -2.86 -27.42
C GLU A 465 -2.79 -1.86 -28.08
N ASN A 466 -1.59 -1.75 -27.52
CA ASN A 466 -0.56 -0.87 -28.09
C ASN A 466 0.11 -1.51 -29.30
N CYS A 467 0.20 -2.84 -29.34
CA CYS A 467 0.94 -3.58 -30.36
C CYS A 467 0.07 -4.65 -31.02
N ASP A 468 -0.10 -4.57 -32.33
CA ASP A 468 -0.85 -5.57 -33.11
C ASP A 468 -0.02 -6.82 -33.47
N GLU A 469 -0.65 -7.84 -34.07
CA GLU A 469 0.04 -9.09 -34.47
C GLU A 469 1.24 -8.86 -35.41
N GLY A 470 1.13 -7.89 -36.32
CA GLY A 470 2.19 -7.58 -37.28
C GLY A 470 3.38 -6.91 -36.62
N GLU A 471 3.13 -5.99 -35.70
CA GLU A 471 4.15 -5.32 -34.88
C GLU A 471 4.85 -6.29 -33.93
N VAL A 472 4.09 -7.20 -33.32
CA VAL A 472 4.64 -8.28 -32.48
C VAL A 472 5.56 -9.18 -33.30
N ALA A 473 5.15 -9.60 -34.50
CA ALA A 473 5.98 -10.39 -35.40
C ALA A 473 7.24 -9.64 -35.87
N ALA A 474 7.16 -8.30 -35.98
CA ALA A 474 8.30 -7.43 -36.32
C ALA A 474 9.21 -7.11 -35.12
N LEU A 475 8.83 -7.51 -33.90
CA LEU A 475 9.47 -7.14 -32.63
C LEU A 475 9.59 -5.62 -32.41
N HIS A 476 8.70 -4.85 -33.04
CA HIS A 476 8.74 -3.40 -33.04
C HIS A 476 7.32 -2.85 -33.17
N CYS A 477 6.95 -1.96 -32.26
CA CYS A 477 5.59 -1.45 -32.10
C CYS A 477 5.61 0.06 -31.86
N VAL A 478 4.57 0.76 -32.32
CA VAL A 478 4.34 2.18 -32.00
C VAL A 478 3.04 2.28 -31.22
N ALA A 479 3.16 2.54 -29.91
CA ALA A 479 2.02 2.70 -29.02
C ALA A 479 1.07 3.83 -29.48
N ASP A 480 -0.13 3.86 -28.90
CA ASP A 480 -1.20 4.78 -29.30
C ASP A 480 -0.84 6.28 -29.20
N ASP A 481 0.13 6.65 -28.37
CA ASP A 481 0.66 8.01 -28.22
C ASP A 481 1.88 8.33 -29.10
N GLY A 482 2.31 7.39 -29.94
CA GLY A 482 3.51 7.49 -30.78
C GLY A 482 4.80 6.98 -30.12
N THR A 483 4.75 6.46 -28.89
CA THR A 483 5.92 5.88 -28.22
C THR A 483 6.37 4.62 -28.94
N VAL A 484 7.64 4.60 -29.36
CA VAL A 484 8.25 3.40 -29.96
C VAL A 484 8.63 2.39 -28.88
N LEU A 485 8.17 1.15 -29.06
CA LEU A 485 8.43 0.02 -28.17
C LEU A 485 9.18 -1.07 -28.93
N GLU A 486 10.39 -1.40 -28.46
CA GLU A 486 11.11 -2.61 -28.87
C GLU A 486 10.54 -3.80 -28.10
N LEU A 487 10.17 -4.88 -28.79
CA LEU A 487 9.53 -6.06 -28.20
C LEU A 487 10.52 -7.23 -28.12
N LEU A 488 10.34 -8.10 -27.12
CA LEU A 488 11.06 -9.37 -27.02
C LEU A 488 10.21 -10.59 -27.42
N GLY A 489 8.96 -10.35 -27.86
CA GLY A 489 7.97 -11.39 -28.12
C GLY A 489 7.35 -11.96 -26.85
N ASP A 490 6.72 -13.13 -26.99
CA ASP A 490 5.96 -13.83 -25.94
C ASP A 490 6.86 -14.62 -24.98
N VAL A 491 7.89 -13.96 -24.47
CA VAL A 491 8.91 -14.55 -23.58
C VAL A 491 8.65 -14.27 -22.10
N GLY A 492 7.62 -13.48 -21.80
CA GLY A 492 7.23 -13.14 -20.44
C GLY A 492 6.63 -14.33 -19.69
N ARG A 493 6.53 -14.21 -18.36
CA ARG A 493 5.89 -15.24 -17.52
C ARG A 493 4.48 -15.58 -18.03
N GLY A 494 4.27 -16.86 -18.35
CA GLY A 494 3.02 -17.36 -18.94
C GLY A 494 2.88 -17.01 -20.42
N GLU A 495 3.99 -16.99 -21.16
CA GLU A 495 4.04 -16.71 -22.61
C GLU A 495 3.41 -15.34 -22.94
N LYS A 496 3.70 -14.34 -22.11
CA LYS A 496 3.18 -12.98 -22.29
C LYS A 496 4.13 -12.14 -23.13
N LEU A 497 3.57 -11.36 -24.03
CA LEU A 497 4.28 -10.31 -24.75
C LEU A 497 4.94 -9.31 -23.78
N VAL A 498 6.23 -9.06 -23.97
CA VAL A 498 6.97 -8.06 -23.18
C VAL A 498 7.85 -7.16 -24.05
N ALA A 499 7.92 -5.89 -23.68
CA ALA A 499 8.85 -4.92 -24.23
C ALA A 499 10.27 -5.08 -23.63
N ALA A 500 11.27 -4.62 -24.38
CA ALA A 500 12.67 -4.56 -23.95
C ALA A 500 12.89 -3.56 -22.81
N ARG A 501 12.10 -2.47 -22.80
CA ARG A 501 12.12 -1.41 -21.77
C ARG A 501 10.75 -1.28 -21.10
N PRO A 502 10.68 -0.73 -19.87
CA PRO A 502 9.41 -0.48 -19.21
C PRO A 502 8.49 0.37 -20.09
N VAL A 503 7.24 -0.06 -20.22
CA VAL A 503 6.19 0.69 -20.91
C VAL A 503 5.90 1.94 -20.06
N PRO A 504 6.02 3.16 -20.63
CA PRO A 504 5.74 4.38 -19.89
C PRO A 504 4.34 4.38 -19.30
N MET A 505 4.18 4.96 -18.10
CA MET A 505 2.91 4.90 -17.36
C MET A 505 1.71 5.42 -18.18
N ARG A 506 1.89 6.50 -18.95
CA ARG A 506 0.84 7.09 -19.80
C ARG A 506 0.31 6.17 -20.92
N VAL A 507 1.12 5.20 -21.37
CA VAL A 507 0.75 4.19 -22.37
C VAL A 507 0.57 2.79 -21.81
N ARG A 508 0.79 2.61 -20.51
CA ARG A 508 0.63 1.30 -19.88
C ARG A 508 -0.84 0.87 -19.93
N PRO A 509 -1.13 -0.42 -20.15
CA PRO A 509 -2.47 -0.94 -19.96
C PRO A 509 -2.98 -0.65 -18.55
N PRO A 510 -4.27 -0.31 -18.38
CA PRO A 510 -4.87 -0.15 -17.06
C PRO A 510 -4.66 -1.38 -16.16
N SER A 511 -4.59 -1.12 -14.86
CA SER A 511 -4.46 -2.12 -13.82
C SER A 511 -5.06 -1.61 -12.53
N ASN A 512 -5.76 -2.49 -11.82
CA ASN A 512 -6.23 -2.23 -10.46
C ASN A 512 -5.09 -1.99 -9.47
N TYR A 513 -3.88 -2.47 -9.79
CA TYR A 513 -2.70 -2.27 -8.98
C TYR A 513 -1.42 -2.42 -9.81
N HIS A 514 -0.83 -1.32 -10.25
CA HIS A 514 0.33 -1.32 -11.15
C HIS A 514 1.56 -1.96 -10.53
N TRP A 515 1.74 -1.88 -9.21
CA TRP A 515 2.96 -2.38 -8.56
C TRP A 515 3.15 -3.89 -8.69
N ARG A 516 2.06 -4.66 -8.83
CA ARG A 516 2.11 -6.10 -9.08
C ARG A 516 2.02 -6.49 -10.56
N SER A 517 1.70 -5.52 -11.41
CA SER A 517 1.49 -5.73 -12.85
C SER A 517 2.83 -5.72 -13.57
N ASN A 518 2.92 -6.41 -14.71
CA ASN A 518 4.16 -6.42 -15.49
C ASN A 518 4.35 -5.05 -16.18
N PRO A 519 5.34 -4.24 -15.78
CA PRO A 519 5.55 -2.90 -16.33
C PRO A 519 6.10 -2.95 -17.76
N TYR A 520 6.42 -4.13 -18.29
CA TYR A 520 6.88 -4.36 -19.66
C TYR A 520 5.79 -4.90 -20.58
N ALA A 521 4.59 -5.20 -20.07
CA ALA A 521 3.50 -5.69 -20.92
C ALA A 521 2.88 -4.51 -21.68
N PRO A 522 3.00 -4.45 -23.03
CA PRO A 522 2.45 -3.35 -23.80
C PRO A 522 0.93 -3.50 -23.99
N ASN A 523 0.39 -4.71 -23.92
CA ASN A 523 -1.03 -4.99 -24.13
C ASN A 523 -1.68 -5.51 -22.84
N GLY A 524 -2.95 -5.14 -22.60
CA GLY A 524 -3.69 -5.61 -21.43
C GLY A 524 -4.93 -4.75 -21.14
N GLY A 525 -5.39 -4.80 -19.89
CA GLY A 525 -6.62 -4.14 -19.44
C GLY A 525 -7.86 -5.04 -19.60
N GLY A 526 -9.02 -4.51 -19.22
CA GLY A 526 -10.31 -5.18 -19.22
C GLY A 526 -11.25 -4.73 -20.35
N ASP A 527 -12.55 -4.95 -20.18
CA ASP A 527 -13.57 -4.54 -21.15
C ASP A 527 -14.02 -3.07 -20.99
N GLY A 528 -13.48 -2.36 -19.99
CA GLY A 528 -13.87 -0.99 -19.63
C GLY A 528 -15.08 -0.88 -18.71
N ALA A 529 -15.65 -2.01 -18.24
CA ALA A 529 -16.77 -2.00 -17.29
C ALA A 529 -16.30 -1.71 -15.86
N GLN A 530 -15.06 -2.05 -15.52
CA GLN A 530 -14.51 -1.85 -14.18
C GLN A 530 -13.88 -0.46 -14.04
N LEU A 531 -14.28 0.25 -13.01
CA LEU A 531 -13.70 1.50 -12.54
C LEU A 531 -12.66 1.18 -11.45
N LEU A 532 -11.46 1.74 -11.61
CA LEU A 532 -10.28 1.43 -10.81
C LEU A 532 -9.95 2.54 -9.81
N PRO A 533 -9.52 2.19 -8.58
CA PRO A 533 -9.35 3.16 -7.50
C PRO A 533 -8.08 4.01 -7.55
N GLY A 534 -7.09 3.64 -8.38
CA GLY A 534 -5.78 4.31 -8.43
C GLY A 534 -5.06 4.35 -7.07
N VAL A 535 -5.21 3.29 -6.28
CA VAL A 535 -4.72 3.22 -4.89
C VAL A 535 -3.19 3.30 -4.80
N ASP A 536 -2.49 2.79 -5.80
CA ASP A 536 -1.07 2.94 -6.01
C ASP A 536 -0.66 4.40 -6.27
N PHE A 537 -1.42 5.13 -7.10
CA PHE A 537 -1.23 6.57 -7.23
C PHE A 537 -1.43 7.29 -5.88
N ARG A 538 -2.56 7.03 -5.21
CA ARG A 538 -2.93 7.70 -3.95
C ARG A 538 -1.89 7.48 -2.86
N PHE A 539 -1.49 6.23 -2.65
CA PHE A 539 -0.51 5.91 -1.63
C PHE A 539 0.84 6.54 -1.94
N ALA A 540 1.34 6.43 -3.17
CA ALA A 540 2.63 7.03 -3.53
C ALA A 540 2.60 8.57 -3.38
N TYR A 541 1.54 9.23 -3.84
CA TYR A 541 1.38 10.68 -3.70
C TYR A 541 1.34 11.11 -2.23
N TRP A 542 0.47 10.52 -1.41
CA TRP A 542 0.33 10.92 -0.02
C TRP A 542 1.52 10.51 0.84
N LEU A 543 2.18 9.38 0.54
CA LEU A 543 3.48 9.04 1.11
C LEU A 543 4.51 10.12 0.79
N GLY A 544 4.65 10.51 -0.48
CA GLY A 544 5.60 11.55 -0.88
C GLY A 544 5.32 12.92 -0.25
N ARG A 545 4.03 13.26 -0.02
CA ARG A 545 3.62 14.45 0.72
C ARG A 545 3.88 14.35 2.23
N TRP A 546 3.92 13.15 2.79
CA TRP A 546 4.08 12.91 4.23
C TRP A 546 5.55 12.73 4.66
N VAL A 547 6.36 12.07 3.82
CA VAL A 547 7.77 11.82 4.13
C VAL A 547 8.57 13.12 4.07
N ARG A 548 9.36 13.37 5.13
CA ARG A 548 10.18 14.57 5.27
C ARG A 548 11.44 14.49 4.40
N ARG A 549 11.80 15.64 3.84
CA ARG A 549 13.02 15.89 3.06
C ARG A 549 14.22 16.20 3.93
#